data_AF-A0A482F278-F1
#
_entry.id   AF-A0A482F278-F1
#
_cell.length_a   1.000
_cell.length_b   1.000
_cell.length_c   1.000
_cell.angle_alpha   90.00
_cell.angle_beta   90.00
_cell.angle_gamma   90.00
#
_symmetry.space_group_name_H-M   'P 1'
#
loop_
_entity.id
_entity.type
_entity.pdbx_description
1 polymer ?
#
loop_
_entity_poly.entity_id
_entity_poly.type
_entity_poly.pdbx_seq_one_letter_code
_entity_poly.pdbx_strand_id
1 'polypeptide(L)' 'MKEVHVVIGEYKGNIDVVKAFNSEYEAEKFAIDLEEKYNIPLASDERDEYYESPEANYVRRYELEVE' A
#
# COMPACT_ATOMS: atom_id res chain seq x y z
N MET A 1 -3.02 10.79 22.04
CA MET A 1 -2.51 9.89 20.99
C MET A 1 -3.51 9.90 19.86
N LYS A 2 -3.07 10.31 18.67
CA LYS A 2 -3.85 10.19 17.44
C LYS A 2 -3.24 9.07 16.61
N GLU A 3 -4.10 8.19 16.12
CA GLU A 3 -3.71 7.14 15.20
C GLU A 3 -3.61 7.71 13.78
N VAL A 4 -2.52 7.39 13.10
CA VAL A 4 -2.24 7.82 11.74
C VAL A 4 -1.89 6.59 10.91
N HIS A 5 -2.63 6.40 9.82
CA HIS A 5 -2.40 5.31 8.88
C HIS A 5 -1.61 5.85 7.69
N VAL A 6 -0.43 5.29 7.43
CA VAL A 6 0.44 5.69 6.33
C VAL A 6 0.44 4.62 5.25
N VAL A 7 0.15 5.01 4.02
CA VAL A 7 0.25 4.16 2.83
C VAL A 7 1.44 4.62 2.00
N ILE A 8 2.33 3.69 1.68
CA ILE A 8 3.50 3.88 0.82
C ILE A 8 3.34 3.04 -0.43
N GLY A 9 3.36 3.69 -1.59
CA GLY A 9 3.41 3.03 -2.89
C GLY A 9 4.81 3.01 -3.47
N GLU A 10 5.30 1.81 -3.79
CA GLU A 10 6.55 1.58 -4.50
C GLU A 10 6.24 1.08 -5.91
N TYR A 11 6.63 1.86 -6.92
CA TYR A 11 6.40 1.54 -8.33
C TYR A 11 7.73 1.45 -9.07
N LYS A 12 7.97 0.32 -9.74
CA LYS A 12 9.23 0.04 -10.48
C LYS A 12 10.49 0.32 -9.63
N GLY A 13 10.48 -0.13 -8.38
CA GLY A 13 11.60 0.01 -7.45
C GLY A 13 11.81 1.41 -6.86
N ASN A 14 10.89 2.36 -7.09
CA ASN A 14 10.98 3.71 -6.53
C ASN A 14 9.77 4.01 -5.65
N ILE A 15 9.96 4.81 -4.59
CA ILE A 15 8.83 5.38 -3.83
C ILE A 15 8.11 6.37 -4.73
N ASP A 16 6.88 6.05 -5.13
CA ASP A 16 6.02 6.88 -5.97
C ASP A 16 5.12 7.78 -5.13
N VAL A 17 4.53 7.25 -4.05
CA VAL A 17 3.64 8.01 -3.18
C VAL A 17 3.79 7.63 -1.71
N VAL A 18 3.67 8.64 -0.84
CA VAL A 18 3.52 8.47 0.61
C VAL A 18 2.35 9.34 1.03
N LYS A 19 1.34 8.75 1.67
CA LYS A 19 0.16 9.50 2.15
C LYS A 19 -0.28 9.01 3.51
N ALA A 20 -0.60 9.97 4.38
CA ALA A 20 -1.09 9.73 5.73
C ALA A 20 -2.58 10.04 5.83
N PHE A 21 -3.28 9.27 6.66
CA PHE A 21 -4.72 9.36 6.89
C PHE A 21 -5.00 9.27 8.39
N ASN A 22 -6.04 9.97 8.84
CA ASN A 22 -6.56 9.83 10.21
C ASN A 22 -7.74 8.85 10.28
N SER A 23 -8.00 8.12 9.20
CA SER A 23 -9.08 7.15 9.07
C SER A 23 -8.55 5.90 8.39
N GLU A 24 -8.69 4.76 9.06
CA GLU A 24 -8.35 3.45 8.53
C GLU A 24 -9.07 3.17 7.21
N TYR A 25 -10.37 3.46 7.15
CA TYR A 25 -11.19 3.28 5.94
C TYR A 25 -10.68 4.07 4.74
N GLU A 26 -10.32 5.35 4.93
CA GLU A 26 -9.76 6.16 3.84
C GLU A 26 -8.38 5.65 3.40
N ALA A 27 -7.56 5.17 4.34
CA ALA A 27 -6.26 4.58 4.05
C ALA A 27 -6.40 3.27 3.25
N GLU A 28 -7.32 2.40 3.67
CA GLU A 28 -7.58 1.12 3.00
C GLU A 28 -8.09 1.34 1.58
N LYS A 29 -9.09 2.23 1.41
CA LYS A 29 -9.61 2.58 0.09
C LYS A 29 -8.49 3.11 -0.82
N PHE A 30 -7.66 4.03 -0.31
CA PHE A 30 -6.54 4.56 -1.09
C PHE A 30 -5.53 3.47 -1.44
N ALA A 31 -5.25 2.53 -0.53
CA ALA A 31 -4.32 1.44 -0.80
C ALA A 31 -4.85 0.48 -1.87
N ILE A 32 -6.15 0.17 -1.88
CA ILE A 32 -6.78 -0.65 -2.94
C ILE A 32 -6.72 0.07 -4.29
N ASP A 33 -7.11 1.36 -4.34
CA ASP A 33 -7.02 2.17 -5.56
C ASP A 33 -5.57 2.19 -6.11
N LEU A 34 -4.58 2.19 -5.22
CA LEU A 34 -3.17 2.18 -5.57
C LEU A 34 -2.69 0.80 -6.05
N GLU A 35 -3.15 -0.27 -5.42
CA GLU A 35 -2.89 -1.65 -5.84
C GLU A 35 -3.42 -1.90 -7.26
N GLU A 36 -4.64 -1.44 -7.55
CA GLU A 36 -5.22 -1.49 -8.90
C GLU A 36 -4.37 -0.67 -9.90
N LYS A 37 -3.99 0.56 -9.55
CA LYS A 37 -3.14 1.41 -10.38
C LYS A 37 -1.79 0.75 -10.71
N TYR A 38 -1.21 0.02 -9.76
CA TYR A 38 0.08 -0.65 -9.91
C TYR A 38 -0.03 -2.05 -10.53
N ASN A 39 -1.25 -2.49 -10.88
CA ASN A 39 -1.55 -3.84 -11.35
C ASN A 39 -1.04 -4.92 -10.37
N ILE A 40 -1.20 -4.67 -9.07
CA ILE A 40 -0.96 -5.67 -8.03
C ILE A 40 -2.25 -6.48 -7.90
N PRO A 41 -2.21 -7.82 -8.05
CA PRO A 41 -3.37 -8.65 -7.84
C PRO A 41 -3.98 -8.45 -6.45
N LEU A 42 -5.31 -8.43 -6.38
CA LEU A 42 -6.04 -8.33 -5.10
C LEU A 42 -6.32 -9.70 -4.48
N ALA A 43 -6.38 -10.76 -5.30
CA ALA A 43 -6.59 -12.13 -4.86
C ALA A 43 -5.32 -12.67 -4.17
N SER A 44 -5.49 -13.39 -3.06
CA SER A 44 -4.37 -13.82 -2.21
C SER A 44 -3.45 -14.84 -2.90
N ASP A 45 -4.01 -15.73 -3.71
CA ASP A 45 -3.28 -16.78 -4.43
C ASP A 45 -2.44 -16.20 -5.58
N GLU A 46 -2.98 -15.23 -6.32
CA GLU A 46 -2.23 -14.53 -7.38
C GLU A 46 -1.12 -13.62 -6.81
N ARG A 47 -1.26 -13.16 -5.57
CA ARG A 47 -0.28 -12.30 -4.90
C ARG A 47 1.02 -13.01 -4.57
N ASP A 48 0.96 -14.26 -4.14
CA ASP A 48 2.16 -15.01 -3.78
C ASP A 48 3.07 -15.15 -5.01
N GLU A 49 2.52 -15.53 -6.17
CA GLU A 49 3.25 -15.61 -7.45
C GLU A 49 3.74 -14.22 -7.92
N TYR A 50 2.90 -13.19 -7.79
CA TYR A 50 3.27 -11.83 -8.18
C TYR A 50 4.54 -11.33 -7.46
N TYR A 51 4.64 -11.60 -6.15
CA TYR A 51 5.76 -11.13 -5.32
C TYR A 51 7.04 -11.96 -5.47
N GLU A 52 7.02 -13.09 -6.19
CA GLU A 52 8.25 -13.78 -6.58
C GLU A 52 9.03 -13.01 -7.67
N SER A 53 8.36 -12.09 -8.37
CA SER A 53 9.00 -11.24 -9.37
C SER A 53 9.90 -10.17 -8.71
N PRO A 54 11.16 -10.02 -9.15
CA PRO A 54 12.01 -8.92 -8.68
C PRO A 54 11.53 -7.54 -9.15
N GLU A 55 10.61 -7.50 -10.12
CA GLU A 55 10.00 -6.27 -10.64
C GLU A 55 8.63 -5.97 -10.01
N ALA A 56 8.21 -6.72 -8.99
CA ALA A 56 6.94 -6.51 -8.31
C ALA A 56 6.84 -5.08 -7.74
N ASN A 57 5.68 -4.47 -7.89
CA ASN A 57 5.33 -3.22 -7.21
C ASN A 57 4.81 -3.54 -5.81
N TYR A 58 4.88 -2.57 -4.89
CA TYR A 58 4.42 -2.78 -3.52
C TYR A 58 3.52 -1.65 -3.05
N VAL A 59 2.51 -2.00 -2.25
CA VAL A 59 1.74 -1.06 -1.45
C VAL A 59 1.85 -1.49 0.01
N ARG A 60 2.56 -0.70 0.80
CA ARG A 60 2.79 -0.94 2.23
C ARG A 60 1.88 -0.05 3.06
N ARG A 61 1.36 -0.62 4.14
CA ARG A 61 0.45 0.04 5.09
C ARG A 61 1.12 0.03 6.47
N TYR A 62 1.13 1.17 7.13
CA TYR A 62 1.69 1.34 8.47
C TYR A 62 0.67 2.04 9.36
N GLU A 63 0.59 1.64 10.62
CA GLU A 63 -0.17 2.32 11.65
C GLU A 63 0.82 2.95 12.64
N LEU A 64 0.62 4.22 12.93
CA LEU A 64 1.52 5.02 13.78
C LEU A 64 0.69 5.73 14.85
N GLU A 65 1.13 5.62 16.10
CA GLU A 65 0.62 6.46 17.19
C GLU A 65 1.43 7.75 17.27
N VAL A 66 0.74 8.90 17.24
CA VAL A 66 1.37 10.22 17.34
C VAL A 66 0.91 10.93 18.61
N GLU A 67 1.88 11.42 19.39
CA GLU A 67 1.66 12.14 20.66
C GLU A 67 1.23 13.60 20.46
#